data_AF-A0A662Y810-F1
#
_entry.id   AF-A0A662Y810-F1
#
_cell.length_a   1.000
_cell.length_b   1.000
_cell.length_c   1.000
_cell.angle_alpha   90.00
_cell.angle_beta   90.00
_cell.angle_gamma   90.00
#
_symmetry.space_group_name_H-M   'P 1'
#
loop_
_entity.id
_entity.type
_entity.pdbx_description
1 polymer ?
#
loop_
_entity_poly.entity_id
_entity_poly.type
_entity_poly.pdbx_seq_one_letter_code
_entity_poly.pdbx_strand_id
1 'polypeptide(L)'
;MIEWLSRTMKVPRNMMFITQPDFLSAERVSTAGVRVITACSMASTVVLDLLLILRYCCDGRVLQLQNAVPSRGAKFSLWRPLLLLMELLICSFHIPPGIGGTVEIAQMHGTLSMENDSICEPHQWGVETVRRGNACYLVYQYPVEVFGVFMILRLYLFARYVRSSSSLYSPWISLVGSLNGLDAMRPFFHFKAIFKLRPLHVLLPLTVIDTLLTAAISGTGLGDYFPVTYLGRAFSVVGGMFGGVLIVALIQSLFFNFLDLSPNEKKVRYLIETEQWEKATHRNAARLLQAAWRVGLLRHCQDLGDQRHLFALMRAARRLRAAKPTVELPFEEQVADMEAVVLTAVGRMEAQRAEVLERIQTKARRLGILKVELEKESRGAGKRALWQR
;
A
#
# COMPACT_ATOMS: atom_id res chain seq x y z
N MET A 1 -44.52 -40.49 13.19
CA MET A 1 -43.57 -41.16 14.10
C MET A 1 -43.39 -40.41 15.43
N ILE A 2 -43.19 -39.08 15.42
CA ILE A 2 -42.99 -38.25 16.62
C ILE A 2 -44.25 -38.19 17.53
N GLU A 3 -45.44 -38.20 16.92
CA GLU A 3 -46.72 -38.12 17.64
C GLU A 3 -47.05 -39.39 18.45
N TRP A 4 -46.56 -40.54 17.98
CA TRP A 4 -46.73 -41.83 18.65
C TRP A 4 -45.84 -41.91 19.91
N LEU A 5 -44.57 -41.50 19.79
CA LEU A 5 -43.61 -41.45 20.91
C LEU A 5 -44.05 -40.53 22.05
N SER A 6 -44.69 -39.39 21.74
CA SER A 6 -45.20 -38.46 22.76
C SER A 6 -46.35 -39.05 23.58
N ARG A 7 -47.24 -39.83 22.95
CA ARG A 7 -48.36 -40.49 23.65
C ARG A 7 -47.89 -41.63 24.57
N THR A 8 -46.88 -42.38 24.14
CA THR A 8 -46.40 -43.56 24.89
C THR A 8 -45.63 -43.17 26.16
N MET A 9 -44.96 -42.00 26.18
CA MET A 9 -44.08 -41.62 27.30
C MET A 9 -44.66 -40.59 28.29
N LYS A 10 -45.91 -40.11 28.12
CA LYS A 10 -46.55 -39.12 29.03
C LYS A 10 -45.67 -37.89 29.36
N VAL A 11 -44.77 -37.48 28.46
CA VAL A 11 -43.94 -36.30 28.67
C VAL A 11 -44.71 -35.05 28.19
N PRO A 12 -44.86 -34.00 29.02
CA PRO A 12 -45.52 -32.77 28.60
C PRO A 12 -44.78 -32.12 27.42
N ARG A 13 -45.50 -31.86 26.33
CA ARG A 13 -45.00 -31.34 25.04
C ARG A 13 -44.40 -29.93 25.11
N ASN A 14 -44.35 -29.32 26.29
CA ASN A 14 -44.23 -27.86 26.43
C ASN A 14 -42.79 -27.37 26.63
N MET A 15 -41.77 -28.25 26.66
CA MET A 15 -40.42 -27.84 27.06
C MET A 15 -39.26 -28.26 26.14
N MET A 16 -39.46 -29.05 25.09
CA MET A 16 -38.32 -29.55 24.29
C MET A 16 -38.49 -29.59 22.78
N PHE A 17 -39.49 -28.89 22.24
CA PHE A 17 -39.55 -28.64 20.80
C PHE A 17 -39.91 -27.17 20.61
N ILE A 18 -38.95 -26.36 20.18
CA ILE A 18 -39.22 -25.06 19.59
C ILE A 18 -40.11 -25.37 18.39
N THR A 19 -41.42 -25.16 18.55
CA THR A 19 -42.37 -25.18 17.45
C THR A 19 -41.85 -24.18 16.42
N GLN A 20 -41.44 -24.68 15.27
CA GLN A 20 -41.07 -23.85 14.13
C GLN A 20 -42.26 -22.92 13.88
N PRO A 21 -42.08 -21.59 13.91
CA PRO A 21 -43.21 -20.65 13.80
C PRO A 21 -43.97 -20.94 12.52
N ASP A 22 -45.30 -21.03 12.60
CA ASP A 22 -46.18 -21.20 11.44
C ASP A 22 -45.76 -20.22 10.35
N PHE A 23 -45.71 -20.65 9.08
CA PHE A 23 -45.21 -19.83 7.95
C PHE A 23 -45.77 -18.40 7.92
N LEU A 24 -47.04 -18.23 8.30
CA LEU A 24 -47.72 -16.94 8.42
C LEU A 24 -47.18 -16.02 9.53
N SER A 25 -46.73 -16.61 10.64
CA SER A 25 -46.09 -15.88 11.74
C SER A 25 -44.64 -15.52 11.39
N ALA A 26 -43.92 -16.41 10.70
CA ALA A 26 -42.59 -16.11 10.15
C ALA A 26 -42.65 -14.99 9.10
N GLU A 27 -43.65 -15.00 8.22
CA GLU A 27 -43.86 -13.96 7.20
C GLU A 27 -44.26 -12.61 7.82
N ARG A 28 -45.13 -12.60 8.84
CA ARG A 28 -45.47 -11.38 9.58
C ARG A 28 -44.30 -10.80 10.36
N VAL A 29 -43.48 -11.64 10.99
CA VAL A 29 -42.28 -11.20 11.71
C VAL A 29 -41.21 -10.71 10.73
N SER A 30 -41.04 -11.39 9.60
CA SER A 30 -40.11 -10.98 8.54
C SER A 30 -40.51 -9.63 7.93
N THR A 31 -41.78 -9.47 7.57
CA THR A 31 -42.30 -8.19 7.01
C THR A 31 -42.23 -7.04 8.02
N ALA A 32 -42.51 -7.30 9.30
CA ALA A 32 -42.33 -6.30 10.36
C ALA A 32 -40.84 -5.93 10.55
N GLY A 33 -39.94 -6.93 10.55
CA GLY A 33 -38.49 -6.73 10.65
C GLY A 33 -37.93 -5.92 9.49
N VAL A 34 -38.31 -6.24 8.25
CA VAL A 34 -37.91 -5.49 7.05
C VAL A 34 -38.38 -4.03 7.12
N ARG A 35 -39.62 -3.78 7.59
CA ARG A 35 -40.12 -2.41 7.79
C ARG A 35 -39.31 -1.62 8.82
N VAL A 36 -38.89 -2.25 9.92
CA VAL A 36 -38.05 -1.60 10.93
C VAL A 36 -36.66 -1.29 10.36
N ILE A 37 -36.03 -2.24 9.66
CA ILE A 37 -34.70 -2.06 9.06
C ILE A 37 -34.72 -0.95 8.01
N THR A 38 -35.73 -0.93 7.13
CA THR A 38 -35.88 0.11 6.10
C THR A 38 -36.16 1.49 6.70
N ALA A 39 -36.97 1.57 7.77
CA ALA A 39 -37.17 2.81 8.52
C ALA A 39 -35.87 3.32 9.18
N CYS A 40 -35.08 2.43 9.80
CA CYS A 40 -33.76 2.78 10.34
C CYS A 40 -32.79 3.22 9.23
N SER A 41 -32.84 2.60 8.05
CA SER A 41 -32.04 2.99 6.88
C SER A 41 -32.42 4.38 6.38
N MET A 42 -33.72 4.69 6.30
CA MET A 42 -34.22 6.02 5.96
C MET A 42 -33.80 7.07 7.01
N ALA A 43 -33.91 6.77 8.30
CA ALA A 43 -33.47 7.71 9.34
C ALA A 43 -31.95 7.97 9.27
N SER A 44 -31.15 6.91 9.11
CA SER A 44 -29.69 7.04 9.02
C SER A 44 -29.22 7.77 7.76
N THR A 45 -29.92 7.63 6.63
CA THR A 45 -29.62 8.38 5.39
C THR A 45 -29.88 9.86 5.55
N VAL A 46 -31.03 10.24 6.11
CA VAL A 46 -31.34 11.67 6.37
C VAL A 46 -30.28 12.29 7.29
N VAL A 47 -29.87 11.58 8.35
CA VAL A 47 -28.80 12.03 9.25
C VAL A 47 -27.47 12.16 8.49
N LEU A 48 -27.12 11.18 7.66
CA LEU A 48 -25.88 11.19 6.89
C LEU A 48 -25.85 12.35 5.89
N ASP A 49 -26.94 12.63 5.18
CA ASP A 49 -27.05 13.73 4.23
C ASP A 49 -26.95 15.09 4.94
N LEU A 50 -27.58 15.24 6.11
CA LEU A 50 -27.40 16.41 6.99
C LEU A 50 -25.93 16.60 7.40
N LEU A 51 -25.25 15.53 7.81
CA LEU A 51 -23.83 15.58 8.18
C LEU A 51 -22.93 15.93 6.98
N LEU A 52 -23.26 15.47 5.78
CA LEU A 52 -22.54 15.83 4.55
C LEU A 52 -22.68 17.33 4.23
N ILE A 53 -23.88 17.88 4.36
CA ILE A 53 -24.12 19.31 4.16
C ILE A 53 -23.36 20.14 5.20
N LEU A 54 -23.45 19.76 6.48
CA LEU A 54 -22.72 20.42 7.56
C LEU A 54 -21.21 20.40 7.32
N ARG A 55 -20.68 19.24 6.89
CA ARG A 55 -19.26 19.10 6.54
C ARG A 55 -18.87 20.00 5.38
N TYR A 56 -19.66 20.05 4.30
CA TYR A 56 -19.41 20.94 3.17
C TYR A 56 -19.34 22.41 3.59
N CYS A 57 -20.25 22.85 4.46
CA CYS A 57 -20.24 24.19 5.04
C CYS A 57 -18.98 24.46 5.87
N CYS A 58 -18.59 23.51 6.72
CA CYS A 58 -17.37 23.60 7.53
C CYS A 58 -16.10 23.66 6.68
N ASP A 59 -15.95 22.76 5.71
CA ASP A 59 -14.80 22.71 4.81
C ASP A 59 -14.71 24.02 3.99
N GLY A 60 -15.86 24.53 3.51
CA GLY A 60 -15.95 25.83 2.86
C GLY A 60 -15.44 26.99 3.73
N ARG A 61 -15.79 27.01 5.02
CA ARG A 61 -15.33 28.02 5.97
C ARG A 61 -13.83 27.90 6.26
N VAL A 62 -13.29 26.67 6.39
CA VAL A 62 -11.85 26.45 6.59
C VAL A 62 -11.04 26.96 5.39
N LEU A 63 -11.51 26.70 4.17
CA LEU A 63 -10.85 27.17 2.95
C LEU A 63 -10.87 28.69 2.78
N GLN A 64 -11.94 29.34 3.25
CA GLN A 64 -12.00 30.80 3.34
C GLN A 64 -10.98 31.34 4.33
N LEU A 65 -10.84 30.71 5.51
CA LEU A 65 -9.83 31.10 6.51
C LEU A 65 -8.39 30.88 6.01
N GLN A 66 -8.16 29.90 5.14
CA GLN A 66 -6.86 29.63 4.53
C GLN A 66 -6.56 30.54 3.32
N ASN A 67 -7.43 31.50 2.97
CA ASN A 67 -7.34 32.36 1.79
C ASN A 67 -7.17 31.59 0.46
N ALA A 68 -7.51 30.30 0.43
CA ALA A 68 -7.41 29.45 -0.75
C ALA A 68 -8.56 29.68 -1.74
N VAL A 69 -9.63 30.34 -1.29
CA VAL A 69 -10.80 30.70 -2.11
C VAL A 69 -11.13 32.18 -1.87
N PRO A 70 -11.23 33.02 -2.92
CA PRO A 70 -11.58 34.44 -2.78
C PRO A 70 -12.94 34.64 -2.12
N SER A 71 -13.06 35.69 -1.31
CA SER A 71 -14.27 35.99 -0.53
C SER A 71 -15.49 36.22 -1.43
N ARG A 72 -16.54 35.43 -1.17
CA ARG A 72 -17.98 35.56 -1.51
C ARG A 72 -18.45 36.12 -2.87
N GLY A 73 -17.58 36.41 -3.83
CA GLY A 73 -17.96 37.14 -5.06
C GLY A 73 -17.18 36.82 -6.33
N ALA A 74 -16.17 35.95 -6.31
CA ALA A 74 -15.41 35.63 -7.52
C ALA A 74 -15.82 34.26 -8.10
N LYS A 75 -16.69 34.32 -9.11
CA LYS A 75 -16.85 33.42 -10.27
C LYS A 75 -16.72 31.90 -10.01
N PHE A 76 -17.88 31.26 -9.86
CA PHE A 76 -18.21 29.89 -10.28
C PHE A 76 -17.07 28.85 -10.26
N SER A 77 -16.68 28.39 -9.07
CA SER A 77 -16.23 27.00 -8.93
C SER A 77 -17.48 26.11 -8.92
N LEU A 78 -18.08 25.84 -10.09
CA LEU A 78 -19.21 24.92 -10.24
C LEU A 78 -18.88 23.50 -9.77
N TRP A 79 -17.59 23.17 -9.76
CA TRP A 79 -17.10 21.83 -9.46
C TRP A 79 -17.43 21.36 -8.03
N ARG A 80 -17.28 22.23 -7.03
CA ARG A 80 -17.54 21.89 -5.62
C ARG A 80 -19.01 21.60 -5.30
N PRO A 81 -19.98 22.45 -5.68
CA PRO A 81 -21.39 22.14 -5.47
C PRO A 81 -21.87 20.98 -6.36
N LEU A 82 -21.31 20.81 -7.58
CA LEU A 82 -21.60 19.64 -8.40
C LEU A 82 -21.14 18.34 -7.72
N LEU A 83 -19.94 18.33 -7.14
CA LEU A 83 -19.44 17.17 -6.40
C LEU A 83 -20.31 16.86 -5.18
N LEU A 84 -20.75 17.89 -4.43
CA LEU A 84 -21.68 17.71 -3.32
C LEU A 84 -23.02 17.13 -3.79
N LEU A 85 -23.57 17.62 -4.92
CA LEU A 85 -24.82 17.11 -5.47
C LEU A 85 -24.69 15.64 -5.89
N MET A 86 -23.58 15.27 -6.55
CA MET A 86 -23.27 13.88 -6.85
C MET A 86 -23.13 13.03 -5.58
N GLU A 87 -22.50 13.58 -4.54
CA GLU A 87 -22.32 12.91 -3.27
C GLU A 87 -23.66 12.66 -2.55
N LEU A 88 -24.53 13.67 -2.52
CA LEU A 88 -25.90 13.56 -2.00
C LEU A 88 -26.71 12.56 -2.82
N LEU A 89 -26.65 12.57 -4.15
CA LEU A 89 -27.38 11.59 -4.98
C LEU A 89 -26.98 10.14 -4.65
N ILE A 90 -25.68 9.88 -4.47
CA ILE A 90 -25.18 8.55 -4.10
C ILE A 90 -25.60 8.16 -2.68
N CYS A 91 -25.55 9.10 -1.74
CA CYS A 91 -25.87 8.87 -0.33
C CYS A 91 -27.37 8.77 -0.03
N SER A 92 -28.20 9.53 -0.75
CA SER A 92 -29.66 9.52 -0.62
C SER A 92 -30.30 8.27 -1.25
N PHE A 93 -29.59 7.49 -2.08
CA PHE A 93 -30.14 6.27 -2.68
C PHE A 93 -30.45 5.21 -1.61
N HIS A 94 -31.72 5.01 -1.28
CA HIS A 94 -32.21 3.97 -0.36
C HIS A 94 -33.59 3.51 -0.78
N ILE A 95 -34.00 2.32 -0.32
CA ILE A 95 -35.34 1.79 -0.55
C ILE A 95 -36.26 2.32 0.57
N PRO A 96 -37.31 3.11 0.24
CA PRO A 96 -38.23 3.64 1.25
C PRO A 96 -39.07 2.53 1.91
N PRO A 97 -39.47 2.69 3.18
CA PRO A 97 -40.34 1.74 3.85
C PRO A 97 -41.71 1.69 3.16
N GLY A 98 -42.20 0.48 2.88
CA GLY A 98 -43.54 0.25 2.32
C GLY A 98 -43.62 0.15 0.80
N ILE A 99 -42.52 0.37 0.07
CA ILE A 99 -42.44 0.08 -1.37
C ILE A 99 -42.01 -1.38 -1.54
N GLY A 100 -42.99 -2.26 -1.71
CA GLY A 100 -42.79 -3.66 -2.06
C GLY A 100 -43.21 -3.92 -3.51
N GLY A 101 -42.47 -4.78 -4.20
CA GLY A 101 -42.77 -5.18 -5.57
C GLY A 101 -41.73 -6.15 -6.10
N THR A 102 -42.07 -6.85 -7.17
CA THR A 102 -41.14 -7.66 -7.93
C THR A 102 -40.82 -6.95 -9.25
N VAL A 103 -39.55 -6.95 -9.62
CA VAL A 103 -39.06 -6.46 -10.90
C VAL A 103 -38.64 -7.66 -11.72
N GLU A 104 -39.18 -7.76 -12.93
CA GLU A 104 -38.86 -8.83 -13.86
C GLU A 104 -37.63 -8.45 -14.69
N ILE A 105 -36.59 -9.26 -14.62
CA ILE A 105 -35.38 -9.12 -15.43
C ILE A 105 -35.30 -10.30 -16.39
N ALA A 106 -35.46 -10.03 -17.68
CA ALA A 106 -35.36 -11.02 -18.73
C ALA A 106 -33.91 -11.09 -19.26
N GLN A 107 -33.31 -12.28 -19.25
CA GLN A 107 -31.96 -12.53 -19.78
C GLN A 107 -32.04 -13.44 -21.00
N MET A 108 -31.43 -13.01 -22.11
CA MET A 108 -31.36 -13.83 -23.33
C MET A 108 -30.42 -15.02 -23.09
N HIS A 109 -30.91 -16.22 -23.40
CA HIS A 109 -30.18 -17.47 -23.21
C HIS A 109 -29.74 -18.13 -24.52
N GLY A 110 -30.57 -18.02 -25.56
CA GLY A 110 -30.26 -18.62 -26.85
C GLY A 110 -31.14 -18.11 -27.98
N THR A 111 -30.63 -18.21 -29.20
CA THR A 111 -31.39 -17.99 -30.43
C THR A 111 -31.97 -19.31 -30.90
N LEU A 112 -33.24 -19.29 -31.29
CA LEU A 112 -33.92 -20.44 -31.87
C LEU A 112 -33.42 -20.65 -33.31
N SER A 113 -33.14 -21.89 -33.68
CA SER A 113 -32.89 -22.25 -35.08
C SER A 113 -34.19 -22.10 -35.87
N MET A 114 -34.09 -21.72 -37.15
CA MET A 114 -35.23 -21.51 -38.07
C MET A 114 -35.94 -22.82 -38.46
N GLU A 115 -35.52 -23.95 -37.91
CA GLU A 115 -36.08 -25.27 -38.15
C GLU A 115 -37.16 -25.57 -37.09
N ASN A 116 -38.34 -25.95 -37.57
CA ASN A 116 -39.64 -25.95 -36.86
C ASN A 116 -39.62 -26.51 -35.41
N ASP A 117 -40.47 -25.89 -34.57
CA ASP A 117 -40.89 -26.36 -33.23
C ASP A 117 -39.84 -26.51 -32.14
N SER A 118 -38.78 -25.70 -32.15
CA SER A 118 -37.93 -25.55 -30.97
C SER A 118 -38.69 -24.84 -29.84
N ILE A 119 -39.10 -25.61 -28.83
CA ILE A 119 -39.71 -25.11 -27.59
C ILE A 119 -38.58 -24.70 -26.63
N CYS A 120 -38.71 -23.54 -25.98
CA CYS A 120 -37.78 -23.13 -24.94
C CYS A 120 -37.99 -24.01 -23.70
N GLU A 121 -37.23 -25.10 -23.55
CA GLU A 121 -37.34 -25.96 -22.38
C GLU A 121 -36.96 -25.21 -21.09
N PRO A 122 -37.75 -25.36 -20.01
CA PRO A 122 -37.39 -24.84 -18.71
C PRO A 122 -36.20 -25.65 -18.18
N HIS A 123 -35.01 -25.04 -18.20
CA HIS A 123 -33.76 -25.70 -17.80
C HIS A 123 -33.70 -26.03 -16.29
N GLN A 124 -34.53 -25.37 -15.46
CA GLN A 124 -34.56 -25.56 -14.00
C GLN A 124 -35.96 -25.35 -13.40
N TRP A 125 -36.25 -26.05 -12.30
CA TRP A 125 -37.48 -25.92 -11.53
C TRP A 125 -37.61 -24.50 -10.96
N GLY A 126 -38.69 -23.79 -11.32
CA GLY A 126 -39.02 -22.49 -10.75
C GLY A 126 -38.50 -21.24 -11.48
N VAL A 127 -37.93 -21.38 -12.68
CA VAL A 127 -37.60 -20.23 -13.55
C VAL A 127 -38.40 -20.31 -14.84
N GLU A 128 -39.20 -19.28 -15.12
CA GLU A 128 -40.03 -19.24 -16.33
C GLU A 128 -39.20 -18.85 -17.55
N THR A 129 -39.25 -19.68 -18.59
CA THR A 129 -38.65 -19.40 -19.90
C THR A 129 -39.71 -18.82 -20.82
N VAL A 130 -39.51 -17.57 -21.27
CA VAL A 130 -40.44 -16.87 -22.15
C VAL A 130 -39.83 -16.72 -23.53
N ARG A 131 -40.55 -17.17 -24.56
CA ARG A 131 -40.20 -16.93 -25.96
C ARG A 131 -40.58 -15.50 -26.34
N ARG A 132 -39.60 -14.70 -26.77
CA ARG A 132 -39.85 -13.38 -27.39
C ARG A 132 -39.19 -13.36 -28.77
N GLY A 133 -39.99 -13.53 -29.82
CA GLY A 133 -39.51 -13.62 -31.20
C GLY A 133 -38.69 -14.90 -31.47
N ASN A 134 -37.48 -14.72 -31.99
CA ASN A 134 -36.53 -15.79 -32.35
C ASN A 134 -35.53 -16.11 -31.22
N ALA A 135 -35.77 -15.64 -29.99
CA ALA A 135 -34.89 -15.88 -28.86
C ALA A 135 -35.67 -16.35 -27.63
N CYS A 136 -35.01 -17.21 -26.84
CA CYS A 136 -35.49 -17.67 -25.54
C CYS A 136 -34.89 -16.78 -24.44
N TYR A 137 -35.75 -16.28 -23.56
CA TYR A 137 -35.37 -15.47 -22.40
C TYR A 137 -35.69 -16.21 -21.10
N LEU A 138 -34.78 -16.19 -20.13
CA LEU A 138 -35.09 -16.55 -18.74
C LEU A 138 -35.59 -15.31 -18.02
N VAL A 139 -36.77 -15.40 -17.41
CA VAL A 139 -37.37 -14.31 -16.64
C VAL A 139 -37.14 -14.56 -15.16
N TYR A 140 -36.40 -13.64 -14.53
CA TYR A 140 -36.16 -13.66 -13.09
C TYR A 140 -36.99 -12.59 -12.41
N GLN A 141 -37.72 -12.96 -11.36
CA GLN A 141 -38.45 -12.02 -10.52
C GLN A 141 -37.61 -11.69 -9.28
N TYR A 142 -37.11 -10.45 -9.21
CA TYR A 142 -36.34 -9.97 -8.06
C TYR A 142 -37.20 -9.03 -7.22
N PRO A 143 -37.22 -9.17 -5.88
CA PRO A 143 -37.82 -8.15 -5.05
C PRO A 143 -37.04 -6.83 -5.20
N VAL A 144 -37.74 -5.69 -5.17
CA VAL A 144 -37.14 -4.35 -5.24
C VAL A 144 -36.05 -4.14 -4.17
N GLU A 145 -36.12 -4.90 -3.08
CA GLU A 145 -35.13 -4.92 -2.00
C GLU A 145 -33.69 -5.22 -2.46
N VAL A 146 -33.52 -5.97 -3.56
CA VAL A 146 -32.20 -6.31 -4.12
C VAL A 146 -31.44 -5.08 -4.60
N PHE A 147 -32.13 -4.01 -5.01
CA PHE A 147 -31.50 -2.76 -5.40
C PHE A 147 -30.78 -2.05 -4.24
N GLY A 148 -31.02 -2.49 -3.00
CA GLY A 148 -30.25 -2.06 -1.83
C GLY A 148 -28.74 -2.30 -1.97
N VAL A 149 -28.31 -3.19 -2.87
CA VAL A 149 -26.89 -3.38 -3.19
C VAL A 149 -26.17 -2.09 -3.59
N PHE A 150 -26.86 -1.13 -4.24
CA PHE A 150 -26.25 0.15 -4.60
C PHE A 150 -25.89 1.02 -3.39
N MET A 151 -26.42 0.73 -2.20
CA MET A 151 -25.97 1.37 -0.96
C MET A 151 -24.49 1.08 -0.67
N ILE A 152 -23.89 0.05 -1.27
CA ILE A 152 -22.45 -0.23 -1.18
C ILE A 152 -21.59 0.92 -1.72
N LEU A 153 -22.11 1.73 -2.65
CA LEU A 153 -21.38 2.90 -3.15
C LEU A 153 -20.97 3.80 -1.99
N ARG A 154 -21.76 3.89 -0.92
CA ARG A 154 -21.46 4.69 0.28
C ARG A 154 -20.19 4.27 1.01
N LEU A 155 -19.61 3.11 0.71
CA LEU A 155 -18.33 2.66 1.27
C LEU A 155 -17.18 3.63 0.96
N TYR A 156 -17.29 4.52 -0.03
CA TYR A 156 -16.29 5.59 -0.23
C TYR A 156 -16.15 6.50 1.02
N LEU A 157 -17.22 6.65 1.82
CA LEU A 157 -17.18 7.41 3.08
C LEU A 157 -16.29 6.74 4.12
N PHE A 158 -16.16 5.41 4.09
CA PHE A 158 -15.23 4.70 4.96
C PHE A 158 -13.78 5.10 4.65
N ALA A 159 -13.38 5.16 3.38
CA ALA A 159 -12.05 5.62 2.99
C ALA A 159 -11.81 7.08 3.44
N ARG A 160 -12.85 7.93 3.34
CA ARG A 160 -12.80 9.32 3.83
C ARG A 160 -12.70 9.39 5.36
N TYR A 161 -13.39 8.50 6.08
CA TYR A 161 -13.33 8.37 7.54
C TYR A 161 -11.93 7.94 8.00
N VAL A 162 -11.38 6.88 7.40
CA VAL A 162 -10.03 6.37 7.68
C VAL A 162 -8.98 7.47 7.52
N ARG A 163 -9.13 8.30 6.48
CA ARG A 163 -8.29 9.49 6.29
C ARG A 163 -8.42 10.47 7.46
N SER A 164 -9.65 10.84 7.85
CA SER A 164 -9.88 11.81 8.93
C SER A 164 -9.54 11.30 10.33
N SER A 165 -9.65 9.99 10.57
CA SER A 165 -9.29 9.37 11.85
C SER A 165 -7.78 9.12 11.96
N SER A 166 -7.05 9.20 10.84
CA SER A 166 -5.60 9.06 10.84
C SER A 166 -4.97 10.26 11.56
N SER A 167 -4.07 9.98 12.51
CA SER A 167 -3.23 11.01 13.15
C SER A 167 -2.38 11.81 12.17
N LEU A 168 -2.26 11.32 10.93
CA LEU A 168 -1.53 11.97 9.86
C LEU A 168 -2.32 13.14 9.23
N TYR A 169 -3.61 13.29 9.54
CA TYR A 169 -4.41 14.42 9.07
C TYR A 169 -4.15 15.65 9.95
N SER A 170 -2.99 16.28 9.75
CA SER A 170 -2.54 17.46 10.50
C SER A 170 -2.07 18.58 9.55
N PRO A 171 -2.29 19.86 9.89
CA PRO A 171 -1.77 20.99 9.13
C PRO A 171 -0.25 20.92 8.91
N TRP A 172 0.50 20.42 9.90
CA TRP A 172 1.95 20.24 9.79
C TRP A 172 2.34 19.25 8.69
N ILE A 173 1.61 18.14 8.60
CA ILE A 173 1.89 17.09 7.60
C ILE A 173 1.51 17.57 6.19
N SER A 174 0.48 18.41 6.08
CA SER A 174 0.15 19.10 4.84
C SER A 174 1.27 20.03 4.38
N LEU A 175 1.91 20.75 5.30
CA LEU A 175 3.04 21.63 5.00
C LEU A 175 4.24 20.81 4.50
N VAL A 176 4.65 19.78 5.25
CA VAL A 176 5.75 18.88 4.85
C VAL A 176 5.47 18.19 3.52
N GLY A 177 4.22 17.79 3.28
CA GLY A 177 3.78 17.26 1.99
C GLY A 177 3.99 18.28 0.87
N SER A 178 3.51 19.51 1.05
CA SER A 178 3.62 20.56 0.04
C SER A 178 5.07 20.92 -0.32
N LEU A 179 5.98 20.93 0.67
CA LEU A 179 7.41 21.16 0.45
C LEU A 179 8.05 20.07 -0.42
N ASN A 180 7.53 18.85 -0.35
CA ASN A 180 8.00 17.71 -1.14
C ASN A 180 7.18 17.49 -2.44
N GLY A 181 6.27 18.41 -2.78
CA GLY A 181 5.38 18.25 -3.95
C GLY A 181 4.37 17.10 -3.81
N LEU A 182 4.12 16.63 -2.59
CA LEU A 182 3.20 15.53 -2.28
C LEU A 182 1.94 16.06 -1.59
N ASP A 183 0.79 15.74 -2.15
CA ASP A 183 -0.50 16.04 -1.51
C ASP A 183 -0.81 14.99 -0.42
N ALA A 184 -0.32 15.27 0.79
CA ALA A 184 -0.50 14.41 1.96
C ALA A 184 -1.97 14.27 2.39
N MET A 185 -2.89 15.09 1.86
CA MET A 185 -4.32 15.02 2.15
C MET A 185 -5.06 13.96 1.31
N ARG A 186 -4.38 13.27 0.38
CA ARG A 186 -5.01 12.22 -0.45
C ARG A 186 -5.25 10.96 0.38
N PRO A 187 -6.43 10.31 0.26
CA PRO A 187 -6.74 9.09 1.02
C PRO A 187 -5.76 7.95 0.72
N PHE A 188 -5.20 7.89 -0.50
CA PHE A 188 -4.19 6.91 -0.87
C PHE A 188 -2.89 7.02 -0.06
N PHE A 189 -2.47 8.25 0.29
CA PHE A 189 -1.28 8.46 1.13
C PHE A 189 -1.50 7.88 2.53
N HIS A 190 -2.65 8.15 3.13
CA HIS A 190 -3.01 7.60 4.45
C HIS A 190 -3.15 6.09 4.41
N PHE A 191 -3.75 5.52 3.36
CA PHE A 191 -3.83 4.07 3.18
C PHE A 191 -2.43 3.45 3.15
N LYS A 192 -1.52 4.00 2.33
CA LYS A 192 -0.12 3.55 2.24
C LYS A 192 0.60 3.66 3.58
N ALA A 193 0.38 4.75 4.32
CA ALA A 193 1.00 4.95 5.63
C ALA A 193 0.49 3.97 6.68
N ILE A 194 -0.83 3.75 6.77
CA ILE A 194 -1.44 2.79 7.70
C ILE A 194 -0.97 1.36 7.35
N PHE A 195 -0.92 1.02 6.06
CA PHE A 195 -0.45 -0.29 5.60
C PHE A 195 1.01 -0.54 5.98
N LYS A 196 1.88 0.49 5.89
CA LYS A 196 3.28 0.38 6.34
C LYS A 196 3.43 0.25 7.85
N LEU A 197 2.62 0.96 8.63
CA LEU A 197 2.73 0.98 10.10
C LEU A 197 2.13 -0.27 10.74
N ARG A 198 0.98 -0.73 10.27
CA ARG A 198 0.23 -1.86 10.83
C ARG A 198 -0.37 -2.73 9.71
N PRO A 199 0.47 -3.46 8.96
CA PRO A 199 0.01 -4.24 7.81
C PRO A 199 -1.00 -5.32 8.18
N LEU A 200 -0.77 -6.04 9.28
CA LEU A 200 -1.62 -7.17 9.71
C LEU A 200 -3.05 -6.72 10.06
N HIS A 201 -3.21 -5.55 10.69
CA HIS A 201 -4.54 -5.04 11.05
C HIS A 201 -5.39 -4.67 9.84
N VAL A 202 -4.79 -4.35 8.69
CA VAL A 202 -5.51 -4.05 7.45
C VAL A 202 -5.70 -5.31 6.62
N LEU A 203 -4.68 -6.17 6.55
CA LEU A 203 -4.68 -7.34 5.69
C LEU A 203 -5.59 -8.46 6.21
N LEU A 204 -5.60 -8.72 7.51
CA LEU A 204 -6.41 -9.77 8.13
C LEU A 204 -7.93 -9.57 7.90
N PRO A 205 -8.52 -8.39 8.15
CA PRO A 205 -9.95 -8.22 7.84
C PRO A 205 -10.22 -8.28 6.33
N LEU A 206 -9.30 -7.82 5.48
CA LEU A 206 -9.46 -7.92 4.03
C LEU A 206 -9.46 -9.39 3.54
N THR A 207 -8.55 -10.22 4.05
CA THR A 207 -8.52 -11.65 3.70
C THR A 207 -9.75 -12.39 4.22
N VAL A 208 -10.23 -12.06 5.42
CA VAL A 208 -11.46 -12.65 5.97
C VAL A 208 -12.67 -12.24 5.12
N ILE A 209 -12.79 -10.97 4.73
CA ILE A 209 -13.89 -10.51 3.88
C ILE A 209 -13.83 -11.18 2.51
N ASP A 210 -12.66 -11.25 1.89
CA ASP A 210 -12.47 -11.86 0.57
C ASP A 210 -12.75 -13.37 0.57
N THR A 211 -12.32 -14.09 1.60
CA THR A 211 -12.61 -15.53 1.75
C THR A 211 -14.09 -15.79 2.00
N LEU A 212 -14.75 -14.98 2.82
CA LEU A 212 -16.20 -15.05 3.02
C LEU A 212 -16.97 -14.74 1.74
N LEU A 213 -16.55 -13.72 0.99
CA LEU A 213 -17.17 -13.34 -0.28
C LEU A 213 -17.03 -14.46 -1.31
N THR A 214 -15.83 -15.00 -1.45
CA THR A 214 -15.54 -16.09 -2.38
C THR A 214 -16.32 -17.35 -2.00
N ALA A 215 -16.37 -17.69 -0.71
CA ALA A 215 -17.14 -18.82 -0.19
C ALA A 215 -18.65 -18.64 -0.42
N ALA A 216 -19.18 -17.44 -0.22
CA ALA A 216 -20.60 -17.13 -0.42
C ALA A 216 -21.04 -17.23 -1.89
N ILE A 217 -20.16 -16.88 -2.84
CA ILE A 217 -20.50 -16.85 -4.27
C ILE A 217 -20.28 -18.21 -4.95
N SER A 218 -19.26 -18.96 -4.55
CA SER A 218 -18.78 -20.13 -5.30
C SER A 218 -18.77 -21.45 -4.52
N GLY A 219 -19.15 -21.44 -3.23
CA GLY A 219 -19.03 -22.62 -2.37
C GLY A 219 -17.58 -23.13 -2.34
N THR A 220 -16.69 -22.42 -1.67
CA THR A 220 -15.24 -22.75 -1.56
C THR A 220 -14.47 -22.94 -2.89
N GLY A 221 -15.09 -22.70 -4.05
CA GLY A 221 -14.53 -23.02 -5.36
C GLY A 221 -14.63 -24.52 -5.73
N LEU A 222 -15.45 -25.30 -5.02
CA LEU A 222 -15.69 -26.72 -5.32
C LEU A 222 -16.65 -26.92 -6.50
N GLY A 223 -17.40 -25.88 -6.89
CA GLY A 223 -18.34 -25.91 -8.03
C GLY A 223 -19.79 -26.23 -7.66
N ASP A 224 -20.09 -26.39 -6.37
CA ASP A 224 -21.44 -26.73 -5.89
C ASP A 224 -22.46 -25.61 -6.13
N TYR A 225 -22.01 -24.35 -6.12
CA TYR A 225 -22.82 -23.17 -6.41
C TYR A 225 -22.12 -22.28 -7.43
N PHE A 226 -22.84 -21.85 -8.45
CA PHE A 226 -22.33 -20.94 -9.48
C PHE A 226 -23.36 -19.87 -9.86
N PRO A 227 -22.91 -18.63 -10.12
CA PRO A 227 -23.82 -17.57 -10.54
C PRO A 227 -24.33 -17.82 -11.96
N VAL A 228 -25.65 -17.95 -12.10
CA VAL A 228 -26.30 -18.13 -13.41
C VAL A 228 -26.46 -16.80 -14.14
N THR A 229 -26.64 -15.70 -13.42
CA THR A 229 -26.86 -14.37 -14.01
C THR A 229 -25.58 -13.69 -14.49
N TYR A 230 -25.67 -12.88 -15.55
CA TYR A 230 -24.54 -12.10 -16.06
C TYR A 230 -23.93 -11.18 -14.99
N LEU A 231 -24.77 -10.54 -14.16
CA LEU A 231 -24.31 -9.68 -13.05
C LEU A 231 -23.62 -10.48 -11.94
N GLY A 232 -24.17 -11.64 -11.58
CA GLY A 232 -23.53 -12.53 -10.60
C GLY A 232 -22.18 -13.04 -11.08
N ARG A 233 -22.07 -13.37 -12.38
CA ARG A 233 -20.80 -13.75 -13.01
C ARG A 233 -19.79 -12.61 -13.01
N ALA A 234 -20.21 -11.41 -13.39
CA ALA A 234 -19.35 -10.23 -13.33
C ALA A 234 -18.86 -9.94 -11.90
N PHE A 235 -19.75 -10.04 -10.91
CA PHE A 235 -19.40 -9.85 -9.51
C PHE A 235 -18.46 -10.94 -8.98
N SER A 236 -18.68 -12.21 -9.37
CA SER A 236 -17.79 -13.32 -9.02
C SER A 236 -16.40 -13.15 -9.61
N VAL A 237 -16.29 -12.78 -10.89
CA VAL A 237 -15.01 -12.54 -11.55
C VAL A 237 -14.31 -11.33 -10.97
N VAL A 238 -15.00 -10.20 -10.80
CA VAL A 238 -14.40 -8.97 -10.26
C VAL A 238 -14.01 -9.16 -8.79
N GLY A 239 -14.91 -9.69 -7.96
CA GLY A 239 -14.67 -9.90 -6.54
C GLY A 239 -13.58 -10.94 -6.29
N GLY A 240 -13.74 -12.15 -6.82
CA GLY A 240 -12.81 -13.25 -6.55
C GLY A 240 -11.46 -13.11 -7.25
N MET A 241 -11.43 -12.70 -8.52
CA MET A 241 -10.18 -12.63 -9.27
C MET A 241 -9.38 -11.37 -8.92
N PHE A 242 -10.00 -10.18 -8.95
CA PHE A 242 -9.25 -8.96 -8.62
C PHE A 242 -9.03 -8.81 -7.11
N GLY A 243 -9.99 -9.20 -6.26
CA GLY A 243 -9.82 -9.18 -4.80
C GLY A 243 -8.73 -10.14 -4.35
N GLY A 244 -8.85 -11.42 -4.71
CA GLY A 244 -7.89 -12.45 -4.34
C GLY A 244 -6.48 -12.19 -4.89
N VAL A 245 -6.33 -11.89 -6.19
CA VAL A 245 -5.00 -11.61 -6.77
C VAL A 245 -4.36 -10.39 -6.15
N LEU A 246 -5.12 -9.31 -5.90
CA LEU A 246 -4.61 -8.11 -5.24
C LEU A 246 -4.13 -8.44 -3.82
N ILE A 247 -4.90 -9.20 -3.05
CA ILE A 247 -4.55 -9.58 -1.68
C ILE A 247 -3.30 -10.47 -1.66
N VAL A 248 -3.19 -11.45 -2.56
CA VAL A 248 -2.01 -12.30 -2.69
C VAL A 248 -0.77 -11.45 -3.04
N ALA A 249 -0.89 -10.52 -3.99
CA ALA A 249 0.20 -9.61 -4.34
C ALA A 249 0.62 -8.72 -3.15
N LEU A 250 -0.35 -8.23 -2.37
CA LEU A 250 -0.09 -7.46 -1.15
C LEU A 250 0.64 -8.29 -0.10
N ILE A 251 0.18 -9.53 0.16
CA ILE A 251 0.85 -10.47 1.09
C ILE A 251 2.29 -10.73 0.64
N GLN A 252 2.50 -11.02 -0.64
CA GLN A 252 3.82 -11.27 -1.20
C GLN A 252 4.75 -10.06 -1.01
N SER A 253 4.27 -8.85 -1.29
CA SER A 253 5.05 -7.63 -1.10
C SER A 253 5.44 -7.39 0.36
N LEU A 254 4.53 -7.68 1.30
CA LEU A 254 4.80 -7.58 2.73
C LEU A 254 5.81 -8.62 3.18
N PHE A 255 5.68 -9.85 2.70
CA PHE A 255 6.60 -10.93 3.02
C PHE A 255 8.03 -10.58 2.58
N PHE A 256 8.22 -10.05 1.37
CA PHE A 256 9.53 -9.58 0.93
C PHE A 256 10.07 -8.43 1.79
N ASN A 257 9.22 -7.49 2.20
CA ASN A 257 9.63 -6.39 3.06
C ASN A 257 10.01 -6.84 4.48
N PHE A 258 9.38 -7.90 5.01
CA PHE A 258 9.74 -8.50 6.30
C PHE A 258 10.96 -9.40 6.24
N LEU A 259 11.21 -10.04 5.09
CA LEU A 259 12.42 -10.84 4.86
C LEU A 259 13.65 -9.98 4.54
N ASP A 260 13.45 -8.77 4.03
CA ASP A 260 14.57 -7.87 3.77
C ASP A 260 15.15 -7.38 5.10
N LEU A 261 16.43 -7.67 5.32
CA LEU A 261 17.13 -7.25 6.52
C LEU A 261 17.18 -5.72 6.57
N SER A 262 16.98 -5.16 7.76
CA SER A 262 17.21 -3.73 7.99
C SER A 262 18.67 -3.37 7.68
N PRO A 263 18.97 -2.11 7.31
CA PRO A 263 20.35 -1.69 7.02
C PRO A 263 21.30 -1.96 8.20
N ASN A 264 20.82 -1.83 9.43
CA ASN A 264 21.59 -2.13 10.63
C ASN A 264 21.87 -3.63 10.79
N GLU A 265 20.88 -4.49 10.53
CA GLU A 265 21.07 -5.95 10.55
C GLU A 265 22.00 -6.42 9.44
N LYS A 266 21.92 -5.82 8.25
CA LYS A 266 22.87 -6.07 7.15
C LYS A 266 24.31 -5.77 7.57
N LYS A 267 24.52 -4.65 8.27
CA LYS A 267 25.84 -4.27 8.81
C LYS A 267 26.35 -5.26 9.85
N VAL A 268 25.51 -5.66 10.81
CA VAL A 268 25.87 -6.66 11.83
C VAL A 268 26.19 -8.01 11.18
N ARG A 269 25.38 -8.46 10.22
CA ARG A 269 25.61 -9.69 9.47
C ARG A 269 26.96 -9.67 8.76
N TYR A 270 27.29 -8.57 8.08
CA TYR A 270 28.59 -8.44 7.44
C TYR A 270 29.76 -8.56 8.42
N LEU A 271 29.67 -7.92 9.59
CA LEU A 271 30.73 -8.01 10.61
C LEU A 271 30.92 -9.46 11.07
N ILE A 272 29.83 -10.18 11.30
CA ILE A 272 29.87 -11.60 11.70
C ILE A 272 30.50 -12.45 10.58
N GLU A 273 30.07 -12.28 9.32
CA GLU A 273 30.61 -13.02 8.17
C GLU A 273 32.10 -12.70 7.96
N THR A 274 32.52 -11.45 8.18
CA THR A 274 33.92 -11.01 8.08
C THR A 274 34.78 -11.66 9.15
N GLU A 275 34.35 -11.65 10.42
CA GLU A 275 35.09 -12.33 11.49
C GLU A 275 35.21 -13.84 11.25
N GLN A 276 34.12 -14.48 10.79
CA GLN A 276 34.14 -15.91 10.50
C GLN A 276 35.09 -16.22 9.35
N TRP A 277 35.11 -15.37 8.32
CA TRP A 277 36.02 -15.47 7.19
C TRP A 277 37.48 -15.28 7.61
N GLU A 278 37.78 -14.30 8.48
CA GLU A 278 39.13 -14.07 9.01
C GLU A 278 39.60 -15.28 9.82
N LYS A 279 38.76 -15.77 10.75
CA LYS A 279 39.05 -16.96 11.56
C LYS A 279 39.31 -18.19 10.67
N ALA A 280 38.51 -18.39 9.63
CA ALA A 280 38.70 -19.48 8.67
C ALA A 280 39.99 -19.32 7.86
N THR A 281 40.31 -18.10 7.44
CA THR A 281 41.51 -17.77 6.66
C THR A 281 42.78 -17.96 7.48
N HIS A 282 42.82 -17.47 8.72
CA HIS A 282 43.96 -17.67 9.63
C HIS A 282 44.19 -19.15 9.94
N ARG A 283 43.14 -19.92 10.23
CA ARG A 283 43.25 -21.38 10.46
C ARG A 283 43.75 -22.10 9.21
N ASN A 284 43.25 -21.76 8.03
CA ASN A 284 43.68 -22.39 6.79
C ASN A 284 45.12 -22.01 6.44
N ALA A 285 45.52 -20.75 6.66
CA ALA A 285 46.89 -20.30 6.45
C ALA A 285 47.88 -21.04 7.38
N ALA A 286 47.55 -21.19 8.67
CA ALA A 286 48.36 -21.94 9.61
C ALA A 286 48.52 -23.41 9.18
N ARG A 287 47.42 -24.08 8.81
CA ARG A 287 47.45 -25.47 8.30
C ARG A 287 48.24 -25.61 7.00
N LEU A 288 48.10 -24.64 6.10
CA LEU A 288 48.83 -24.62 4.83
C LEU A 288 50.34 -24.52 5.06
N LEU A 289 50.78 -23.63 5.95
CA LEU A 289 52.19 -23.50 6.33
C LEU A 289 52.72 -24.78 6.98
N GLN A 290 51.95 -25.39 7.90
CA GLN A 290 52.33 -26.65 8.54
C GLN A 290 52.45 -27.81 7.53
N ALA A 291 51.54 -27.89 6.56
CA ALA A 291 51.58 -28.91 5.51
C ALA A 291 52.73 -28.66 4.53
N ALA A 292 52.94 -27.41 4.12
CA ALA A 292 54.04 -27.02 3.24
C ALA A 292 55.41 -27.30 3.89
N TRP A 293 55.54 -27.00 5.19
CA TRP A 293 56.73 -27.30 5.97
C TRP A 293 56.98 -28.80 6.07
N ARG A 294 55.96 -29.61 6.40
CA ARG A 294 56.08 -31.07 6.44
C ARG A 294 56.53 -31.65 5.11
N VAL A 295 55.91 -31.24 4.00
CA VAL A 295 56.31 -31.67 2.64
C VAL A 295 57.73 -31.22 2.29
N GLY A 296 58.14 -30.01 2.72
CA GLY A 296 59.48 -29.46 2.49
C GLY A 296 60.57 -30.16 3.29
N LEU A 297 60.29 -30.60 4.52
CA LEU A 297 61.21 -31.37 5.38
C LEU A 297 61.27 -32.85 4.98
N LEU A 298 60.12 -33.44 4.63
CA LEU A 298 59.97 -34.83 4.16
C LEU A 298 60.38 -35.02 2.69
N ARG A 299 61.11 -34.07 2.10
CA ARG A 299 61.59 -34.16 0.71
C ARG A 299 62.47 -35.41 0.45
N HIS A 300 62.85 -36.14 1.50
CA HIS A 300 63.53 -37.44 1.46
C HIS A 300 62.60 -38.68 1.40
N CYS A 301 61.31 -38.57 1.75
CA CYS A 301 60.32 -39.66 1.67
C CYS A 301 59.02 -39.13 1.03
N GLN A 302 58.86 -39.30 -0.28
CA GLN A 302 57.67 -38.85 -1.03
C GLN A 302 56.45 -39.73 -0.73
N ASP A 303 55.59 -39.29 0.19
CA ASP A 303 54.23 -39.84 0.31
C ASP A 303 53.24 -39.00 -0.54
N LEU A 304 52.56 -39.65 -1.49
CA LEU A 304 51.55 -39.00 -2.35
C LEU A 304 50.38 -38.42 -1.54
N GLY A 305 50.13 -38.94 -0.33
CA GLY A 305 49.08 -38.45 0.58
C GLY A 305 49.30 -37.00 1.00
N ASP A 306 50.52 -36.65 1.38
CA ASP A 306 50.87 -35.31 1.88
C ASP A 306 50.79 -34.24 0.79
N GLN A 307 51.17 -34.59 -0.45
CA GLN A 307 51.01 -33.70 -1.60
C GLN A 307 49.54 -33.42 -1.90
N ARG A 308 48.67 -34.45 -1.89
CA ARG A 308 47.22 -34.27 -2.07
C ARG A 308 46.62 -33.39 -0.99
N HIS A 309 47.05 -33.56 0.27
CA HIS A 309 46.60 -32.73 1.38
C HIS A 309 46.99 -31.26 1.21
N LEU A 310 48.23 -30.99 0.78
CA LEU A 310 48.69 -29.64 0.47
C LEU A 310 47.88 -28.98 -0.66
N PHE A 311 47.61 -29.72 -1.75
CA PHE A 311 46.78 -29.24 -2.85
C PHE A 311 45.34 -28.96 -2.41
N ALA A 312 44.77 -29.76 -1.50
CA ALA A 312 43.46 -29.53 -0.93
C ALA A 312 43.41 -28.21 -0.12
N LEU A 313 44.43 -27.95 0.71
CA LEU A 313 44.55 -26.71 1.48
C LEU A 313 44.77 -25.47 0.59
N MET A 314 45.56 -25.59 -0.48
CA MET A 314 45.70 -24.54 -1.49
C MET A 314 44.38 -24.24 -2.21
N ARG A 315 43.57 -25.26 -2.48
CA ARG A 315 42.24 -25.09 -3.08
C ARG A 315 41.27 -24.43 -2.11
N ALA A 316 41.33 -24.80 -0.83
CA ALA A 316 40.56 -24.13 0.23
C ALA A 316 40.94 -22.65 0.36
N ALA A 317 42.23 -22.31 0.27
CA ALA A 317 42.70 -20.93 0.31
C ALA A 317 42.13 -20.10 -0.86
N ARG A 318 42.12 -20.66 -2.08
CA ARG A 318 41.52 -20.02 -3.24
C ARG A 318 40.01 -19.81 -3.07
N ARG A 319 39.30 -20.80 -2.52
CA ARG A 319 37.86 -20.69 -2.21
C ARG A 319 37.58 -19.60 -1.18
N LEU A 320 38.37 -19.52 -0.10
CA LEU A 320 38.24 -18.46 0.90
C LEU A 320 38.50 -17.09 0.29
N ARG A 321 39.50 -16.94 -0.58
CA ARG A 321 39.77 -15.67 -1.27
C ARG A 321 38.60 -15.25 -2.19
N ALA A 322 37.95 -16.21 -2.86
CA ALA A 322 36.77 -15.94 -3.68
C ALA A 322 35.51 -15.65 -2.85
N ALA A 323 35.38 -16.28 -1.68
CA ALA A 323 34.27 -16.10 -0.75
C ALA A 323 34.50 -14.95 0.25
N LYS A 324 35.36 -13.97 -0.10
CA LYS A 324 35.55 -12.81 0.76
C LYS A 324 34.22 -12.04 0.85
N PRO A 325 33.66 -11.83 2.06
CA PRO A 325 32.44 -11.07 2.19
C PRO A 325 32.68 -9.63 1.72
N THR A 326 31.75 -9.12 0.91
CA THR A 326 31.74 -7.75 0.41
C THR A 326 30.43 -7.10 0.85
N VAL A 327 30.50 -5.94 1.50
CA VAL A 327 29.31 -5.12 1.71
C VAL A 327 29.00 -4.44 0.39
N GLU A 328 27.85 -4.74 -0.18
CA GLU A 328 27.16 -3.74 -1.00
C GLU A 328 26.64 -2.68 -0.03
N LEU A 329 27.50 -1.71 0.31
CA LEU A 329 27.10 -0.58 1.15
C LEU A 329 25.88 0.05 0.48
N PRO A 330 24.77 0.29 1.20
CA PRO A 330 23.64 1.00 0.62
C PRO A 330 24.15 2.34 0.08
N PHE A 331 23.66 2.75 -1.08
CA PHE A 331 24.07 3.97 -1.78
C PHE A 331 24.18 5.18 -0.84
N GLU A 332 23.32 5.29 0.17
CA GLU A 332 23.36 6.35 1.18
C GLU A 332 24.64 6.35 2.03
N GLU A 333 25.19 5.20 2.43
CA GLU A 333 26.43 5.15 3.21
C GLU A 333 27.64 5.42 2.31
N GLN A 334 27.59 5.03 1.03
CA GLN A 334 28.59 5.44 0.03
C GLN A 334 28.56 6.95 -0.25
N VAL A 335 27.36 7.54 -0.31
CA VAL A 335 27.18 8.98 -0.47
C VAL A 335 27.64 9.72 0.78
N ALA A 336 27.36 9.21 1.98
CA ALA A 336 27.82 9.81 3.22
C ALA A 336 29.35 9.79 3.34
N ASP A 337 30.00 8.68 2.95
CA ASP A 337 31.46 8.59 2.94
C ASP A 337 32.07 9.49 1.86
N MET A 338 31.45 9.55 0.68
CA MET A 338 31.80 10.51 -0.37
C MET A 338 31.63 11.96 0.10
N GLU A 339 30.55 12.27 0.80
CA GLU A 339 30.25 13.59 1.37
C GLU A 339 31.29 13.97 2.41
N ALA A 340 31.68 13.05 3.30
CA ALA A 340 32.75 13.29 4.26
C ALA A 340 34.10 13.56 3.58
N VAL A 341 34.42 12.80 2.53
CA VAL A 341 35.63 13.03 1.72
C VAL A 341 35.56 14.39 1.01
N VAL A 342 34.41 14.76 0.44
CA VAL A 342 34.20 16.06 -0.22
C VAL A 342 34.31 17.20 0.79
N LEU A 343 33.67 17.11 1.95
CA LEU A 343 33.71 18.13 3.00
C LEU A 343 35.14 18.34 3.52
N THR A 344 35.90 17.27 3.70
CA THR A 344 37.31 17.38 4.11
C THR A 344 38.20 17.97 3.00
N ALA A 345 37.94 17.65 1.73
CA ALA A 345 38.63 18.26 0.60
C ALA A 345 38.31 19.75 0.46
N VAL A 346 37.03 20.13 0.59
CA VAL A 346 36.57 21.53 0.58
C VAL A 346 37.23 22.30 1.73
N GLY A 347 37.26 21.75 2.95
CA GLY A 347 37.95 22.37 4.08
C GLY A 347 39.44 22.62 3.82
N ARG A 348 40.14 21.68 3.17
CA ARG A 348 41.54 21.89 2.74
C ARG A 348 41.67 23.01 1.71
N MET A 349 40.77 23.06 0.73
CA MET A 349 40.78 24.11 -0.29
C MET A 349 40.52 25.50 0.30
N GLU A 350 39.61 25.60 1.27
CA GLU A 350 39.36 26.85 2.00
C GLU A 350 40.58 27.29 2.82
N ALA A 351 41.24 26.37 3.52
CA ALA A 351 42.48 26.66 4.24
C ALA A 351 43.59 27.15 3.30
N GLN A 352 43.77 26.50 2.14
CA GLN A 352 44.74 26.96 1.13
C GLN A 352 44.38 28.33 0.56
N ARG A 353 43.09 28.59 0.29
CA ARG A 353 42.63 29.90 -0.17
C ARG A 353 42.92 31.00 0.86
N ALA A 354 42.68 30.73 2.14
CA ALA A 354 42.99 31.68 3.22
C ALA A 354 44.48 32.02 3.29
N GLU A 355 45.36 31.00 3.22
CA GLU A 355 46.82 31.20 3.24
C GLU A 355 47.31 32.00 2.01
N VAL A 356 46.76 31.73 0.83
CA VAL A 356 47.10 32.48 -0.40
C VAL A 356 46.63 33.93 -0.29
N LEU A 357 45.44 34.17 0.24
CA LEU A 357 44.90 35.52 0.41
C LEU A 357 45.75 36.35 1.38
N GLU A 358 46.20 35.75 2.48
CA GLU A 358 47.13 36.37 3.43
C GLU A 358 48.48 36.70 2.77
N ARG A 359 49.03 35.78 1.96
CA ARG A 359 50.24 36.03 1.18
C ARG A 359 50.09 37.18 0.18
N ILE A 360 48.92 37.32 -0.45
CA ILE A 360 48.64 38.44 -1.36
C ILE A 360 48.56 39.74 -0.58
N GLN A 361 47.85 39.77 0.55
CA GLN A 361 47.72 40.95 1.38
C GLN A 361 49.08 41.43 1.94
N THR A 362 49.93 40.51 2.40
CA THR A 362 51.27 40.85 2.89
C THR A 362 52.16 41.40 1.78
N LYS A 363 52.13 40.81 0.57
CA LYS A 363 52.83 41.34 -0.61
C LYS A 363 52.31 42.71 -1.03
N ALA A 364 50.99 42.92 -1.04
CA ALA A 364 50.36 44.21 -1.33
C ALA A 364 50.79 45.29 -0.32
N ARG A 365 50.86 44.94 0.98
CA ARG A 365 51.35 45.84 2.04
C ARG A 365 52.80 46.24 1.81
N ARG A 366 53.68 45.28 1.48
CA ARG A 366 55.09 45.56 1.15
C ARG A 366 55.23 46.45 -0.08
N LEU A 367 54.49 46.18 -1.13
CA LEU A 367 54.46 47.01 -2.34
C LEU A 367 53.98 48.43 -2.04
N GLY A 368 52.98 48.60 -1.17
CA GLY A 368 52.52 49.90 -0.71
C GLY A 368 53.61 50.70 0.01
N ILE A 369 54.35 50.07 0.92
CA ILE A 369 55.49 50.70 1.62
C ILE A 369 56.58 51.10 0.62
N LEU A 370 57.00 50.16 -0.25
CA LEU A 370 58.01 50.40 -1.27
C LEU A 370 57.64 51.56 -2.20
N LYS A 371 56.36 51.68 -2.59
CA LYS A 371 55.87 52.79 -3.41
C LYS A 371 56.03 54.14 -2.70
N VAL A 372 55.70 54.21 -1.41
CA VAL A 372 55.85 55.45 -0.62
C VAL A 372 57.33 55.84 -0.47
N GLU A 373 58.21 54.86 -0.25
CA GLU A 373 59.66 55.05 -0.19
C GLU A 373 60.19 55.65 -1.50
N LEU A 374 59.81 55.06 -2.64
CA LEU A 374 60.18 55.52 -3.99
C LEU A 374 59.65 56.92 -4.30
N GLU A 375 58.40 57.23 -3.94
CA GLU A 375 57.83 58.57 -4.11
C GLU A 375 58.58 59.62 -3.27
N LYS A 376 59.05 59.26 -2.07
CA LYS A 376 59.85 60.13 -1.20
C LYS A 376 61.24 60.38 -1.79
N GLU A 377 61.90 59.36 -2.33
CA GLU A 377 63.19 59.50 -3.02
C GLU A 377 63.08 60.35 -4.28
N SER A 378 62.05 60.13 -5.11
CA SER A 378 61.77 60.92 -6.31
C SER A 378 61.58 62.41 -5.98
N ARG A 379 60.79 62.73 -4.95
CA ARG A 379 60.63 64.13 -4.48
C ARG A 379 61.92 64.71 -3.91
N GLY A 380 62.75 63.90 -3.25
CA GLY A 380 64.06 64.32 -2.73
C GLY A 380 65.10 64.57 -3.82
N ALA A 381 65.10 63.76 -4.88
CA ALA A 381 65.95 63.97 -6.06
C ALA A 381 65.54 65.22 -6.85
N GLY A 382 64.24 65.47 -7.02
CA GLY A 382 63.72 66.68 -7.65
C GLY A 382 64.11 67.97 -6.90
N LYS A 383 64.12 67.94 -5.56
CA LYS A 383 64.59 69.07 -4.74
C LYS A 383 66.10 69.29 -4.83
N ARG A 384 66.91 68.23 -4.94
CA ARG A 384 68.37 68.35 -5.11
C ARG A 384 68.75 68.90 -6.49
N ALA A 385 68.02 68.53 -7.54
CA ALA A 385 68.21 69.10 -8.87
C ALA A 385 67.82 70.60 -8.95
N LEU A 386 66.88 71.05 -8.11
CA LEU A 386 66.43 72.44 -8.06
C LEU A 386 67.35 73.37 -7.24
N TRP A 387 68.24 72.83 -6.41
CA TRP A 387 69.26 73.58 -5.66
C TRP A 387 70.60 73.70 -6.40
N GLN A 388 70.73 73.09 -7.59
CA GLN A 388 71.93 73.15 -8.45
C GLN A 388 71.72 74.01 -9.71
N ARG A 389 70.61 74.75 -9.81
CA ARG A 389 70.40 75.88 -10.73
C ARG A 389 70.27 77.14 -9.90
#